data_AF-A0A1E5NC59-F1
#
_entry.id   AF-A0A1E5NC59-F1
#
_cell.length_a   1.000
_cell.length_b   1.000
_cell.length_c   1.000
_cell.angle_alpha   90.00
_cell.angle_beta   90.00
_cell.angle_gamma   90.00
#
_symmetry.space_group_name_H-M   'P 1'
#
loop_
_entity.id
_entity.type
_entity.pdbx_description
1 polymer ?
#
loop_
_entity_poly.entity_id
_entity_poly.type
_entity_poly.pdbx_seq_one_letter_code
_entity_poly.pdbx_strand_id
1 'polypeptide(L)'
;MGLLNNEDIKTLESFNTDSGGYFYKMLNYLQEFIENGVKENKFTLEKAKEDLDIALWYSYACNNIGDYEHYYMAKEFMKYSEKNAKGCGTWYYRYTVALIYCGKLDEALKYAEEGVIEEPDYPWGWLELAKLRLHFGNKEGAVKANNKGLEIVPCDYEFLRQAEEIENYYSIEALEYHYINEESDKNLLKGLDYGEEKLNAIAYILCDREKLQAIKDIINPIDWEADNPYCSFKFYFDDDLTDGIFLMNEAAISKLDKELIKQSLEELKDVKEKLKDEEKSKLTFVRFSIDYTIEAEFKNEETNKTFSIRKMFNKDSEYKKVADEIFDSYGMPLSPYLEELPNIVTLYKEEYGFMYYAECWIDEGTIVKHTGIVGSSGEVKEYECGNPREYKIFLDDFYKEYNDYKKIDNEDCYYLILQFEAEDFENELPEKYADALNKIGNVLNSVLSWNGVGSLNSWNAGETENIKGKYVINFFSVVVDVDIAFRLILNEVIEKIKDDINCEHIKIAYVPYIDNGENVTLIYSSDDSTEFFI
;
A
#
# COMPACT_ATOMS: atom_id res chain seq x y z
N MET A 1 27.42 -13.25 -38.15
CA MET A 1 26.23 -13.33 -39.01
C MET A 1 25.24 -14.14 -38.21
N GLY A 2 24.12 -13.54 -37.81
CA GLY A 2 23.14 -14.20 -36.96
C GLY A 2 22.56 -15.44 -37.63
N LEU A 3 22.11 -16.40 -36.82
CA LEU A 3 21.49 -17.63 -37.31
C LEU A 3 20.07 -17.38 -37.86
N LEU A 4 19.35 -16.39 -37.29
CA LEU A 4 18.05 -15.96 -37.78
C LEU A 4 18.20 -15.19 -39.09
N ASN A 5 17.41 -15.56 -40.09
CA ASN A 5 17.34 -14.86 -41.35
C ASN A 5 16.24 -13.77 -41.32
N ASN A 6 16.15 -12.95 -42.37
CA ASN A 6 15.19 -11.84 -42.44
C ASN A 6 13.72 -12.29 -42.39
N GLU A 7 13.38 -13.48 -42.89
CA GLU A 7 12.04 -14.06 -42.81
C GLU A 7 11.71 -14.52 -41.38
N ASP A 8 12.70 -15.11 -40.69
CA ASP A 8 12.56 -15.47 -39.28
C ASP A 8 12.33 -14.21 -38.43
N ILE A 9 13.11 -13.15 -38.65
CA ILE A 9 12.95 -11.86 -37.96
C ILE A 9 11.55 -11.27 -38.22
N LYS A 10 11.08 -11.24 -39.47
CA LYS A 10 9.72 -10.77 -39.80
C LYS A 10 8.63 -11.60 -39.13
N THR A 11 8.85 -12.91 -38.98
CA THR A 11 7.92 -13.80 -38.30
C THR A 11 7.84 -13.43 -36.82
N LEU A 12 8.98 -13.23 -36.16
CA LEU A 12 9.05 -12.78 -34.77
C LEU A 12 8.41 -11.41 -34.58
N GLU A 13 8.74 -10.43 -35.42
CA GLU A 13 8.12 -9.09 -35.40
C GLU A 13 6.60 -9.16 -35.56
N SER A 14 6.08 -10.07 -36.39
CA SER A 14 4.63 -10.23 -36.60
C SER A 14 3.86 -10.70 -35.36
N PHE A 15 4.56 -11.26 -34.36
CA PHE A 15 3.96 -11.62 -33.09
C PHE A 15 3.79 -10.43 -32.14
N ASN A 16 4.44 -9.29 -32.42
CA ASN A 16 4.25 -8.06 -31.67
C ASN A 16 3.15 -7.23 -32.33
N THR A 17 1.99 -7.07 -31.68
CA THR A 17 0.85 -6.33 -32.25
C THR A 17 0.52 -5.09 -31.42
N ASP A 18 -0.18 -4.13 -32.01
CA ASP A 18 -0.61 -2.90 -31.34
C ASP A 18 -1.51 -3.15 -30.11
N SER A 19 -2.15 -4.32 -30.03
CA SER A 19 -2.99 -4.75 -28.91
C SER A 19 -2.29 -5.63 -27.87
N GLY A 20 -0.96 -5.83 -28.00
CA GLY A 20 -0.15 -6.73 -27.18
C GLY A 20 0.62 -7.77 -27.99
N GLY A 21 1.57 -8.47 -27.35
CA GLY A 21 2.42 -9.46 -28.03
C GLY A 21 1.98 -10.91 -27.80
N TYR A 22 2.10 -11.74 -28.83
CA TYR A 22 1.95 -13.20 -28.74
C TYR A 22 3.28 -13.84 -28.29
N PHE A 23 3.75 -13.49 -27.11
CA PHE A 23 5.10 -13.84 -26.64
C PHE A 23 5.32 -15.36 -26.49
N TYR A 24 4.29 -16.12 -26.08
CA TYR A 24 4.36 -17.59 -26.10
C TYR A 24 4.58 -18.17 -27.50
N LYS A 25 3.95 -17.59 -28.54
CA LYS A 25 4.17 -18.03 -29.93
C LYS A 25 5.59 -17.69 -30.39
N MET A 26 6.09 -16.53 -30.00
CA MET A 26 7.46 -16.10 -30.26
C MET A 26 8.47 -17.05 -29.63
N LEU A 27 8.28 -17.39 -28.36
CA LEU A 27 9.14 -18.33 -27.63
C LEU A 27 9.09 -19.73 -28.25
N ASN A 28 7.90 -20.24 -28.55
CA ASN A 28 7.73 -21.54 -29.20
C ASN A 28 8.41 -21.58 -30.58
N TYR A 29 8.26 -20.53 -31.38
CA TYR A 29 8.93 -20.44 -32.68
C TYR A 29 10.46 -20.52 -32.54
N LEU A 30 11.04 -19.79 -31.58
CA LEU A 30 12.48 -19.82 -31.33
C LEU A 30 12.95 -21.20 -30.86
N GLN A 31 12.20 -21.85 -29.97
CA GLN A 31 12.50 -23.21 -29.50
C GLN A 31 12.46 -24.21 -30.65
N GLU A 32 11.42 -24.18 -31.49
CA GLU A 32 11.30 -25.03 -32.67
C GLU A 32 12.41 -24.73 -33.70
N PHE A 33 12.78 -23.46 -33.90
CA PHE A 33 13.88 -23.08 -34.77
C PHE A 33 15.20 -23.70 -34.31
N ILE A 34 15.50 -23.61 -33.02
CA ILE A 34 16.72 -24.18 -32.42
C ILE A 34 16.68 -25.71 -32.53
N GLU A 35 15.59 -26.35 -32.12
CA GLU A 35 15.44 -27.81 -32.13
C GLU A 35 15.57 -28.37 -33.54
N ASN A 36 14.87 -27.81 -34.52
CA ASN A 36 14.93 -28.25 -35.91
C ASN A 36 16.30 -27.96 -36.51
N GLY A 37 16.89 -26.79 -36.25
CA GLY A 37 18.22 -26.46 -36.73
C GLY A 37 19.32 -27.40 -36.22
N VAL A 38 19.24 -27.81 -34.95
CA VAL A 38 20.14 -28.81 -34.35
C VAL A 38 19.89 -30.20 -34.96
N LYS A 39 18.63 -30.63 -35.04
CA LYS A 39 18.24 -31.93 -35.60
C LYS A 39 18.65 -32.09 -37.06
N GLU A 40 18.58 -31.02 -37.84
CA GLU A 40 18.96 -30.97 -39.25
C GLU A 40 20.46 -30.71 -39.45
N ASN A 41 21.25 -30.59 -38.38
CA ASN A 41 22.69 -30.27 -38.40
C ASN A 41 23.03 -28.94 -39.11
N LYS A 42 22.11 -27.97 -39.11
CA LYS A 42 22.36 -26.61 -39.62
C LYS A 42 23.32 -25.84 -38.72
N PHE A 43 23.20 -26.05 -37.41
CA PHE A 43 24.09 -25.51 -36.37
C PHE A 43 24.05 -26.40 -35.12
N THR A 44 24.99 -26.19 -34.20
CA THR A 44 25.02 -26.87 -32.89
C THR A 44 24.18 -26.12 -31.87
N LEU A 45 23.69 -26.80 -30.82
CA LEU A 45 22.96 -26.13 -29.74
C LEU A 45 23.77 -25.02 -29.07
N GLU A 46 25.07 -25.23 -28.86
CA GLU A 46 25.99 -24.22 -28.30
C GLU A 46 25.98 -22.94 -29.14
N LYS A 47 26.26 -23.04 -30.45
CA LYS A 47 26.15 -21.91 -31.38
C LYS A 47 24.79 -21.21 -31.35
N ALA A 48 23.69 -21.94 -31.19
CA ALA A 48 22.36 -21.35 -31.11
C ALA A 48 22.13 -20.55 -29.83
N LYS A 49 22.61 -21.05 -28.68
CA LYS A 49 22.55 -20.34 -27.40
C LYS A 49 23.48 -19.14 -27.34
N GLU A 50 24.62 -19.19 -28.03
CA GLU A 50 25.59 -18.09 -28.11
C GLU A 50 25.19 -16.99 -29.11
N ASP A 51 24.21 -17.26 -29.98
CA ASP A 51 23.77 -16.30 -30.99
C ASP A 51 23.03 -15.12 -30.35
N LEU A 52 23.53 -13.91 -30.61
CA LEU A 52 23.03 -12.70 -29.98
C LEU A 52 21.59 -12.37 -30.41
N ASP A 53 21.24 -12.57 -31.67
CA ASP A 53 19.89 -12.25 -32.18
C ASP A 53 18.86 -13.20 -31.55
N ILE A 54 19.18 -14.49 -31.46
CA ILE A 54 18.35 -15.46 -30.75
C ILE A 54 18.20 -15.07 -29.27
N ALA A 55 19.29 -14.75 -28.58
CA ALA A 55 19.24 -14.36 -27.17
C ALA A 55 18.38 -13.10 -26.93
N LEU A 56 18.47 -12.12 -27.81
CA LEU A 56 17.65 -10.91 -27.75
C LEU A 56 16.17 -11.23 -27.94
N TRP A 57 15.79 -11.99 -28.97
CA TRP A 57 14.38 -12.34 -29.20
C TRP A 57 13.82 -13.28 -28.13
N TYR A 58 14.63 -14.22 -27.64
CA TYR A 58 14.26 -15.16 -26.58
C TYR A 58 13.95 -14.41 -25.28
N SER A 59 14.87 -13.53 -24.85
CA SER A 59 14.67 -12.71 -23.65
C SER A 59 13.53 -11.69 -23.82
N TYR A 60 13.31 -11.15 -25.02
CA TYR A 60 12.16 -10.30 -25.29
C TYR A 60 10.85 -11.06 -25.08
N ALA A 61 10.73 -12.27 -25.62
CA ALA A 61 9.55 -13.10 -25.41
C ALA A 61 9.36 -13.42 -23.92
N CYS A 62 10.39 -13.94 -23.27
CA CYS A 62 10.33 -14.35 -21.87
C CYS A 62 9.98 -13.18 -20.92
N ASN A 63 10.68 -12.04 -21.02
CA ASN A 63 10.47 -10.92 -20.10
C ASN A 63 9.09 -10.26 -20.27
N ASN A 64 8.45 -10.40 -21.45
CA ASN A 64 7.11 -9.88 -21.69
C ASN A 64 5.99 -10.90 -21.43
N ILE A 65 6.31 -12.20 -21.26
CA ILE A 65 5.35 -13.16 -20.68
C ILE A 65 5.09 -12.79 -19.22
N GLY A 66 6.11 -12.28 -18.52
CA GLY A 66 5.92 -11.58 -17.25
C GLY A 66 5.74 -12.46 -16.03
N ASP A 67 6.07 -13.76 -16.12
CA ASP A 67 6.11 -14.67 -14.97
C ASP A 67 7.54 -15.08 -14.60
N TYR A 68 7.68 -15.59 -13.38
CA TYR A 68 8.98 -15.98 -12.82
C TYR A 68 9.71 -17.04 -13.66
N GLU A 69 9.01 -18.06 -14.17
CA GLU A 69 9.63 -19.15 -14.92
C GLU A 69 10.29 -18.62 -16.19
N HIS A 70 9.62 -17.70 -16.87
CA HIS A 70 10.14 -17.10 -18.08
C HIS A 70 11.28 -16.12 -17.80
N TYR A 71 11.23 -15.33 -16.72
CA TYR A 71 12.40 -14.55 -16.28
C TYR A 71 13.60 -15.45 -15.97
N TYR A 72 13.37 -16.57 -15.30
CA TYR A 72 14.41 -17.58 -15.04
C TYR A 72 14.98 -18.15 -16.35
N MET A 73 14.13 -18.50 -17.30
CA MET A 73 14.53 -18.98 -18.62
C MET A 73 15.38 -17.94 -19.37
N ALA A 74 14.98 -16.67 -19.36
CA ALA A 74 15.75 -15.58 -19.97
C ALA A 74 17.14 -15.45 -19.32
N LYS A 75 17.19 -15.41 -17.98
CA LYS A 75 18.45 -15.34 -17.22
C LYS A 75 19.37 -16.52 -17.54
N GLU A 76 18.86 -17.74 -17.62
CA GLU A 76 19.71 -18.90 -17.94
C GLU A 76 20.14 -18.94 -19.41
N PHE A 77 19.28 -18.52 -20.34
CA PHE A 77 19.59 -18.52 -21.76
C PHE A 77 20.60 -17.43 -22.16
N MET A 78 20.45 -16.23 -21.61
CA MET A 78 21.27 -15.08 -22.03
C MET A 78 22.75 -15.22 -21.67
N LYS A 79 23.10 -15.92 -20.57
CA LYS A 79 24.48 -16.17 -20.12
C LYS A 79 25.41 -16.67 -21.24
N TYR A 80 24.90 -17.52 -22.13
CA TYR A 80 25.68 -18.10 -23.22
C TYR A 80 26.12 -17.04 -24.26
N SER A 81 25.33 -15.98 -24.43
CA SER A 81 25.56 -14.92 -25.42
C SER A 81 26.32 -13.70 -24.88
N GLU A 82 26.63 -13.65 -23.58
CA GLU A 82 27.29 -12.51 -22.91
C GLU A 82 28.58 -12.06 -23.63
N LYS A 83 29.42 -13.02 -24.03
CA LYS A 83 30.67 -12.74 -24.77
C LYS A 83 30.47 -11.98 -26.09
N ASN A 84 29.25 -11.99 -26.61
CA ASN A 84 28.86 -11.33 -27.86
C ASN A 84 28.05 -10.04 -27.62
N ALA A 85 27.77 -9.65 -26.37
CA ALA A 85 26.86 -8.56 -26.03
C ALA A 85 27.52 -7.16 -26.00
N LYS A 86 28.83 -7.06 -26.23
CA LYS A 86 29.57 -5.79 -26.20
C LYS A 86 28.93 -4.76 -27.15
N GLY A 87 28.64 -3.56 -26.64
CA GLY A 87 27.98 -2.48 -27.36
C GLY A 87 26.49 -2.70 -27.63
N CYS A 88 25.83 -3.60 -26.90
CA CYS A 88 24.40 -3.89 -27.03
C CYS A 88 23.66 -3.65 -25.71
N GLY A 89 23.24 -2.41 -25.46
CA GLY A 89 22.50 -2.00 -24.26
C GLY A 89 21.19 -2.76 -24.08
N THR A 90 20.54 -3.16 -25.18
CA THR A 90 19.33 -4.01 -25.12
C THR A 90 19.61 -5.36 -24.44
N TRP A 91 20.77 -5.96 -24.69
CA TRP A 91 21.16 -7.22 -24.04
C TRP A 91 21.33 -7.02 -22.54
N TYR A 92 22.11 -6.00 -22.13
CA TYR A 92 22.34 -5.69 -20.71
C TYR A 92 21.06 -5.36 -19.96
N TYR A 93 20.18 -4.55 -20.57
CA TYR A 93 18.88 -4.21 -20.02
C TYR A 93 18.00 -5.45 -19.81
N ARG A 94 17.80 -6.27 -20.86
CA ARG A 94 16.94 -7.48 -20.74
C ARG A 94 17.49 -8.49 -19.76
N TYR A 95 18.83 -8.61 -19.68
CA TYR A 95 19.47 -9.47 -18.70
C TYR A 95 19.31 -8.95 -17.27
N THR A 96 19.46 -7.64 -17.07
CA THR A 96 19.22 -6.95 -15.79
C THR A 96 17.80 -7.19 -15.31
N VAL A 97 16.79 -6.99 -16.17
CA VAL A 97 15.38 -7.26 -15.82
C VAL A 97 15.19 -8.72 -15.39
N ALA A 98 15.73 -9.68 -16.15
CA ALA A 98 15.64 -11.09 -15.81
C ALA A 98 16.30 -11.42 -14.45
N LEU A 99 17.40 -10.74 -14.11
CA LEU A 99 18.07 -10.86 -12.81
C LEU A 99 17.25 -10.26 -11.67
N ILE A 100 16.63 -9.08 -11.87
CA ILE A 100 15.75 -8.44 -10.88
C ILE A 100 14.61 -9.38 -10.49
N TYR A 101 13.85 -9.87 -11.48
CA TYR A 101 12.72 -10.78 -11.25
C TYR A 101 13.13 -12.19 -10.79
N CYS A 102 14.43 -12.51 -10.79
CA CYS A 102 14.98 -13.72 -10.16
C CYS A 102 15.58 -13.46 -8.76
N GLY A 103 15.45 -12.25 -8.23
CA GLY A 103 16.00 -11.83 -6.95
C GLY A 103 17.53 -11.80 -6.86
N LYS A 104 18.21 -11.54 -7.99
CA LYS A 104 19.67 -11.45 -8.09
C LYS A 104 20.12 -9.99 -8.21
N LEU A 105 19.73 -9.16 -7.23
CA LEU A 105 19.84 -7.70 -7.28
C LEU A 105 21.29 -7.18 -7.35
N ASP A 106 22.24 -7.79 -6.65
CA ASP A 106 23.65 -7.40 -6.73
C ASP A 106 24.22 -7.63 -8.15
N GLU A 107 23.89 -8.76 -8.77
CA GLU A 107 24.26 -9.05 -10.16
C GLU A 107 23.55 -8.11 -11.13
N ALA A 108 22.26 -7.84 -10.89
CA ALA A 108 21.48 -6.91 -11.71
C ALA A 108 22.10 -5.51 -11.71
N LEU A 109 22.51 -4.98 -10.55
CA LEU A 109 23.19 -3.68 -10.46
C LEU A 109 24.46 -3.64 -11.30
N LYS A 110 25.29 -4.69 -11.21
CA LYS A 110 26.52 -4.78 -12.00
C LYS A 110 26.22 -4.70 -13.52
N TYR A 111 25.27 -5.48 -14.01
CA TYR A 111 24.93 -5.48 -15.44
C TYR A 111 24.21 -4.22 -15.89
N ALA A 112 23.42 -3.57 -15.01
CA ALA A 112 22.82 -2.27 -15.29
C ALA A 112 23.89 -1.18 -15.47
N GLU A 113 24.90 -1.15 -14.59
CA GLU A 113 26.03 -0.22 -14.68
C GLU A 113 26.89 -0.46 -15.93
N GLU A 114 27.17 -1.73 -16.26
CA GLU A 114 27.87 -2.08 -17.49
C GLU A 114 27.05 -1.69 -18.74
N GLY A 115 25.73 -1.93 -18.73
CA GLY A 115 24.85 -1.65 -19.86
C GLY A 115 24.84 -0.18 -20.29
N VAL A 116 24.76 0.74 -19.33
CA VAL A 116 24.78 2.18 -19.62
C VAL A 116 26.16 2.70 -20.06
N ILE A 117 27.23 1.93 -19.83
CA ILE A 117 28.58 2.22 -20.36
C ILE A 117 28.70 1.71 -21.79
N GLU A 118 28.19 0.50 -22.05
CA GLU A 118 28.28 -0.17 -23.34
C GLU A 118 27.42 0.52 -24.41
N GLU A 119 26.23 1.03 -24.05
CA GLU A 119 25.37 1.81 -24.94
C GLU A 119 24.65 2.94 -24.15
N PRO A 120 25.31 4.09 -23.92
CA PRO A 120 24.76 5.16 -23.09
C PRO A 120 23.52 5.86 -23.68
N ASP A 121 23.28 5.71 -24.98
CA ASP A 121 22.13 6.27 -25.67
C ASP A 121 20.90 5.34 -25.65
N TYR A 122 21.01 4.15 -25.03
CA TYR A 122 19.89 3.25 -24.83
C TYR A 122 19.14 3.61 -23.53
N PRO A 123 17.91 4.16 -23.59
CA PRO A 123 17.27 4.78 -22.43
C PRO A 123 16.91 3.77 -21.34
N TRP A 124 16.41 2.59 -21.71
CA TRP A 124 15.86 1.62 -20.74
C TRP A 124 16.91 1.03 -19.79
N GLY A 125 18.19 1.04 -20.17
CA GLY A 125 19.28 0.70 -19.24
C GLY A 125 19.40 1.69 -18.06
N TRP A 126 19.12 2.97 -18.31
CA TRP A 126 19.11 3.99 -17.27
C TRP A 126 17.92 3.86 -16.32
N LEU A 127 16.77 3.40 -16.81
CA LEU A 127 15.57 3.15 -16.02
C LEU A 127 15.85 2.11 -14.92
N GLU A 128 16.37 0.94 -15.31
CA GLU A 128 16.69 -0.13 -14.35
C GLU A 128 17.84 0.26 -13.41
N LEU A 129 18.84 0.98 -13.92
CA LEU A 129 19.93 1.47 -13.08
C LEU A 129 19.44 2.44 -12.00
N ALA A 130 18.44 3.28 -12.30
CA ALA A 130 17.86 4.18 -11.32
C ALA A 130 17.13 3.41 -10.21
N LYS A 131 16.29 2.43 -10.55
CA LYS A 131 15.60 1.55 -9.59
C LYS A 131 16.58 0.83 -8.66
N LEU A 132 17.60 0.19 -9.24
CA LEU A 132 18.62 -0.54 -8.50
C LEU A 132 19.43 0.38 -7.59
N ARG A 133 19.82 1.56 -8.06
CA ARG A 133 20.53 2.54 -7.21
C ARG A 133 19.69 3.01 -6.04
N LEU A 134 18.38 3.24 -6.23
CA LEU A 134 17.49 3.59 -5.13
C LEU A 134 17.43 2.46 -4.11
N HIS A 135 17.26 1.21 -4.58
CA HIS A 135 17.24 0.02 -3.73
C HIS A 135 18.49 -0.09 -2.84
N PHE A 136 19.67 0.13 -3.41
CA PHE A 136 20.94 0.10 -2.68
C PHE A 136 21.27 1.41 -1.92
N GLY A 137 20.29 2.30 -1.75
CA GLY A 137 20.40 3.52 -0.93
C GLY A 137 21.08 4.72 -1.60
N ASN A 138 21.37 4.64 -2.91
CA ASN A 138 21.98 5.73 -3.69
C ASN A 138 20.91 6.57 -4.41
N LYS A 139 20.12 7.33 -3.66
CA LYS A 139 19.07 8.22 -4.22
C LYS A 139 19.63 9.24 -5.22
N GLU A 140 20.75 9.90 -4.91
CA GLU A 140 21.35 10.88 -5.82
C GLU A 140 21.75 10.25 -7.16
N GLY A 141 22.31 9.03 -7.12
CA GLY A 141 22.64 8.25 -8.30
C GLY A 141 21.40 7.77 -9.08
N ALA A 142 20.31 7.49 -8.39
CA ALA A 142 19.02 7.15 -8.99
C ALA A 142 18.43 8.33 -9.76
N VAL A 143 18.37 9.52 -9.13
CA VAL A 143 17.89 10.76 -9.78
C VAL A 143 18.72 11.09 -11.02
N LYS A 144 20.06 10.96 -10.93
CA LYS A 144 20.94 11.18 -12.09
C LYS A 144 20.67 10.20 -13.24
N ALA A 145 20.45 8.92 -12.93
CA ALA A 145 20.13 7.91 -13.94
C ALA A 145 18.75 8.18 -14.58
N ASN A 146 17.72 8.45 -13.78
CA ASN A 146 16.38 8.76 -14.26
C ASN A 146 16.37 10.01 -15.17
N ASN A 147 17.05 11.08 -14.75
CA ASN A 147 17.23 12.28 -15.56
C ASN A 147 17.96 12.01 -16.87
N LYS A 148 18.94 11.09 -16.87
CA LYS A 148 19.64 10.71 -18.09
C LYS A 148 18.72 10.01 -19.08
N GLY A 149 17.81 9.17 -18.60
CA GLY A 149 16.73 8.60 -19.41
C GLY A 149 15.82 9.66 -20.02
N LEU A 150 15.35 10.61 -19.21
CA LEU A 150 14.52 11.75 -19.68
C LEU A 150 15.22 12.65 -20.69
N GLU A 151 16.54 12.79 -20.64
CA GLU A 151 17.31 13.49 -21.67
C GLU A 151 17.23 12.78 -23.03
N ILE A 152 17.20 11.45 -23.03
CA ILE A 152 17.17 10.61 -24.24
C ILE A 152 15.73 10.52 -24.78
N VAL A 153 14.75 10.31 -23.90
CA VAL A 153 13.31 10.22 -24.22
C VAL A 153 12.50 11.22 -23.38
N PRO A 154 12.42 12.49 -23.81
CA PRO A 154 11.69 13.52 -23.07
C PRO A 154 10.20 13.20 -22.94
N CYS A 155 9.64 13.50 -21.78
CA CYS A 155 8.22 13.29 -21.45
C CYS A 155 7.76 11.83 -21.46
N ASP A 156 8.70 10.87 -21.41
CA ASP A 156 8.35 9.46 -21.26
C ASP A 156 7.65 9.20 -19.92
N TYR A 157 6.54 8.45 -19.97
CA TYR A 157 5.67 8.22 -18.81
C TYR A 157 6.38 7.44 -17.69
N GLU A 158 7.17 6.40 -18.02
CA GLU A 158 7.82 5.56 -17.02
C GLU A 158 8.87 6.36 -16.23
N PHE A 159 9.68 7.17 -16.91
CA PHE A 159 10.66 8.02 -16.24
C PHE A 159 10.05 9.15 -15.43
N LEU A 160 8.93 9.73 -15.89
CA LEU A 160 8.21 10.78 -15.15
C LEU A 160 7.59 10.22 -13.87
N ARG A 161 6.95 9.04 -13.96
CA ARG A 161 6.43 8.34 -12.80
C ARG A 161 7.57 7.98 -11.83
N GLN A 162 8.63 7.34 -12.33
CA GLN A 162 9.76 6.92 -11.52
C GLN A 162 10.45 8.08 -10.79
N ALA A 163 10.44 9.30 -11.35
CA ALA A 163 10.95 10.47 -10.65
C ALA A 163 10.23 10.71 -9.31
N GLU A 164 8.90 10.59 -9.28
CA GLU A 164 8.09 10.69 -8.05
C GLU A 164 8.36 9.53 -7.08
N GLU A 165 8.50 8.31 -7.61
CA GLU A 165 8.77 7.11 -6.81
C GLU A 165 10.16 7.16 -6.14
N ILE A 166 11.16 7.69 -6.86
CA ILE A 166 12.50 7.97 -6.34
C ILE A 166 12.44 9.03 -5.23
N GLU A 167 11.64 10.08 -5.40
CA GLU A 167 11.51 11.10 -4.37
C GLU A 167 10.95 10.53 -3.07
N ASN A 168 10.00 9.61 -3.17
CA ASN A 168 9.33 8.96 -2.05
C ASN A 168 10.02 7.66 -1.55
N TYR A 169 11.22 7.33 -2.04
CA TYR A 169 12.00 6.15 -1.61
C TYR A 169 11.25 4.81 -1.70
N TYR A 170 10.55 4.57 -2.81
CA TYR A 170 9.85 3.30 -2.99
C TYR A 170 10.80 2.10 -2.98
N SER A 171 10.29 0.96 -2.52
CA SER A 171 11.01 -0.30 -2.64
C SER A 171 11.19 -0.67 -4.12
N ILE A 172 12.13 -1.58 -4.40
CA ILE A 172 12.32 -2.07 -5.76
C ILE A 172 11.07 -2.81 -6.27
N GLU A 173 10.35 -3.53 -5.42
CA GLU A 173 9.10 -4.18 -5.83
C GLU A 173 8.01 -3.16 -6.18
N ALA A 174 7.91 -2.05 -5.46
CA ALA A 174 6.98 -0.97 -5.80
C ALA A 174 7.36 -0.25 -7.10
N LEU A 175 8.66 -0.04 -7.33
CA LEU A 175 9.20 0.49 -8.59
C LEU A 175 8.97 -0.44 -9.79
N GLU A 176 8.73 -1.74 -9.57
CA GLU A 176 8.38 -2.72 -10.60
C GLU A 176 6.87 -2.99 -10.72
N TYR A 177 6.08 -2.42 -9.80
CA TYR A 177 4.63 -2.54 -9.81
C TYR A 177 4.01 -1.49 -10.76
N HIS A 178 4.20 -1.73 -12.05
CA HIS A 178 3.67 -0.89 -13.13
C HIS A 178 3.31 -1.70 -14.37
N TYR A 179 2.44 -1.11 -15.19
CA TYR A 179 2.23 -1.53 -16.57
C TYR A 179 2.92 -0.57 -17.53
N ILE A 180 3.52 -1.14 -18.59
CA ILE A 180 4.09 -0.38 -19.71
C ILE A 180 2.99 0.48 -20.39
N ASN A 181 1.75 -0.02 -20.42
CA ASN A 181 0.62 0.76 -20.92
C ASN A 181 0.16 1.78 -19.88
N GLU A 182 0.33 3.06 -20.19
CA GLU A 182 -0.01 4.19 -19.31
C GLU A 182 -1.45 4.15 -18.78
N GLU A 183 -2.45 3.77 -19.57
CA GLU A 183 -3.84 3.77 -19.10
C GLU A 183 -4.10 2.59 -18.15
N SER A 184 -3.56 1.40 -18.48
CA SER A 184 -3.58 0.25 -17.56
C SER A 184 -2.88 0.61 -16.24
N ASP A 185 -1.75 1.31 -16.33
CA ASP A 185 -0.97 1.72 -15.17
C ASP A 185 -1.69 2.74 -14.29
N LYS A 186 -2.36 3.72 -14.90
CA LYS A 186 -3.25 4.65 -14.17
C LYS A 186 -4.42 3.93 -13.50
N ASN A 187 -4.95 2.87 -14.11
CA ASN A 187 -6.01 2.07 -13.49
C ASN A 187 -5.49 1.24 -12.32
N LEU A 188 -4.28 0.68 -12.44
CA LEU A 188 -3.55 0.02 -11.36
C LEU A 188 -3.39 0.96 -10.15
N LEU A 189 -2.91 2.18 -10.41
CA LEU A 189 -2.71 3.20 -9.36
C LEU A 189 -4.01 3.71 -8.73
N LYS A 190 -5.15 3.64 -9.42
CA LYS A 190 -6.47 4.01 -8.88
C LYS A 190 -7.16 2.86 -8.13
N GLY A 191 -6.53 1.68 -8.04
CA GLY A 191 -7.15 0.47 -7.49
C GLY A 191 -8.32 -0.07 -8.33
N LEU A 192 -8.41 0.34 -9.61
CA LEU A 192 -9.40 -0.19 -10.56
C LEU A 192 -8.95 -1.54 -11.14
N ASP A 193 -7.65 -1.80 -11.10
CA ASP A 193 -7.02 -3.10 -11.33
C ASP A 193 -6.17 -3.43 -10.09
N TYR A 194 -6.31 -4.64 -9.57
CA TYR A 194 -5.51 -5.13 -8.43
C TYR A 194 -4.12 -5.64 -8.85
N GLY A 195 -3.89 -5.81 -10.16
CA GLY A 195 -2.59 -6.21 -10.69
C GLY A 195 -2.08 -7.52 -10.11
N GLU A 196 -2.95 -8.52 -9.95
CA GLU A 196 -2.59 -9.84 -9.40
C GLU A 196 -1.38 -10.46 -10.12
N GLU A 197 -1.37 -10.40 -11.45
CA GLU A 197 -0.24 -10.88 -12.25
C GLU A 197 1.06 -10.14 -11.91
N LYS A 198 0.98 -8.84 -11.65
CA LYS A 198 2.13 -8.01 -11.25
C LYS A 198 2.59 -8.32 -9.84
N LEU A 199 1.68 -8.46 -8.88
CA LEU A 199 2.00 -8.87 -7.50
C LEU A 199 2.71 -10.22 -7.49
N ASN A 200 2.22 -11.17 -8.28
CA ASN A 200 2.85 -12.47 -8.43
C ASN A 200 4.25 -12.37 -9.04
N ALA A 201 4.45 -11.53 -10.07
CA ALA A 201 5.76 -11.36 -10.69
C ALA A 201 6.79 -10.74 -9.71
N ILE A 202 6.42 -9.67 -9.00
CA ILE A 202 7.35 -8.94 -8.13
C ILE A 202 7.65 -9.66 -6.81
N ALA A 203 6.82 -10.63 -6.40
CA ALA A 203 7.05 -11.45 -5.21
C ALA A 203 8.41 -12.18 -5.21
N TYR A 204 8.98 -12.40 -6.39
CA TYR A 204 10.24 -13.09 -6.59
C TYR A 204 11.49 -12.20 -6.47
N ILE A 205 11.32 -10.89 -6.24
CA ILE A 205 12.42 -9.92 -6.27
C ILE A 205 13.19 -9.87 -4.95
N LEU A 206 12.53 -9.54 -3.82
CA LEU A 206 13.20 -9.35 -2.54
C LEU A 206 12.79 -10.41 -1.51
N CYS A 207 13.79 -11.09 -0.97
CA CYS A 207 13.59 -12.10 0.06
C CYS A 207 13.63 -11.49 1.47
N ASP A 208 12.55 -11.66 2.21
CA ASP A 208 12.52 -11.45 3.65
C ASP A 208 13.11 -12.68 4.34
N ARG A 209 14.34 -12.52 4.87
CA ARG A 209 15.09 -13.63 5.46
C ARG A 209 14.47 -14.15 6.75
N GLU A 210 13.80 -13.30 7.53
CA GLU A 210 13.16 -13.71 8.78
C GLU A 210 11.87 -14.48 8.49
N LYS A 211 11.05 -13.99 7.55
CA LYS A 211 9.84 -14.70 7.13
C LYS A 211 10.16 -16.03 6.45
N LEU A 212 11.17 -16.06 5.57
CA LEU A 212 11.64 -17.32 4.97
C LEU A 212 12.06 -18.31 6.05
N GLN A 213 12.81 -17.87 7.06
CA GLN A 213 13.25 -18.74 8.15
C GLN A 213 12.05 -19.28 8.94
N ALA A 214 11.04 -18.45 9.22
CA ALA A 214 9.82 -18.91 9.88
C ALA A 214 9.09 -20.02 9.09
N ILE A 215 9.05 -19.93 7.75
CA ILE A 215 8.50 -21.01 6.90
C ILE A 215 9.39 -22.26 6.96
N LYS A 216 10.72 -22.10 6.89
CA LYS A 216 11.67 -23.22 7.01
C LYS A 216 11.57 -23.91 8.37
N ASP A 217 11.31 -23.19 9.45
CA ASP A 217 11.16 -23.77 10.78
C ASP A 217 9.89 -24.64 10.90
N ILE A 218 8.82 -24.29 10.16
CA ILE A 218 7.58 -25.09 10.10
C ILE A 218 7.81 -26.38 9.31
N ILE A 219 8.46 -26.28 8.15
CA ILE A 219 8.67 -27.40 7.22
C ILE A 219 9.80 -28.33 7.70
N ASN A 220 10.80 -27.76 8.37
CA ASN A 220 12.04 -28.40 8.77
C ASN A 220 12.73 -29.16 7.62
N PRO A 221 13.15 -28.44 6.55
CA PRO A 221 13.66 -29.05 5.33
C PRO A 221 15.05 -29.68 5.52
N ILE A 222 15.30 -30.71 4.71
CA ILE A 222 16.54 -31.46 4.56
C ILE A 222 16.97 -31.30 3.10
N ASP A 223 18.27 -31.17 2.85
CA ASP A 223 18.84 -31.03 1.50
C ASP A 223 18.18 -29.89 0.70
N TRP A 224 18.03 -28.71 1.31
CA TRP A 224 17.42 -27.53 0.68
C TRP A 224 18.25 -27.05 -0.52
N GLU A 225 17.68 -27.13 -1.72
CA GLU A 225 18.22 -26.53 -2.93
C GLU A 225 17.37 -25.30 -3.29
N ALA A 226 17.98 -24.13 -3.34
CA ALA A 226 17.29 -22.86 -3.59
C ALA A 226 17.35 -22.45 -5.07
N ASP A 227 16.27 -21.83 -5.54
CA ASP A 227 16.20 -21.01 -6.76
C ASP A 227 16.68 -21.67 -8.06
N ASN A 228 16.42 -22.97 -8.28
CA ASN A 228 16.86 -23.69 -9.49
C ASN A 228 15.80 -24.58 -10.18
N PRO A 229 14.82 -24.00 -10.89
CA PRO A 229 14.33 -22.62 -10.74
C PRO A 229 13.58 -22.42 -9.42
N TYR A 230 13.15 -23.51 -8.80
CA TYR A 230 12.34 -23.54 -7.61
C TYR A 230 13.17 -23.92 -6.39
N CYS A 231 12.55 -23.86 -5.21
CA CYS A 231 13.14 -24.41 -4.00
C CYS A 231 12.67 -25.85 -3.77
N SER A 232 13.59 -26.80 -3.85
CA SER A 232 13.33 -28.22 -3.61
C SER A 232 13.98 -28.67 -2.30
N PHE A 233 13.38 -29.65 -1.65
CA PHE A 233 13.83 -30.15 -0.37
C PHE A 233 13.24 -31.53 -0.08
N LYS A 234 13.72 -32.16 0.98
CA LYS A 234 13.07 -33.29 1.62
C LYS A 234 12.62 -32.88 3.01
N PHE A 235 11.61 -33.53 3.54
CA PHE A 235 11.17 -33.28 4.92
C PHE A 235 10.49 -34.50 5.49
N TYR A 236 10.44 -34.56 6.82
CA TYR A 236 9.65 -35.57 7.52
C TYR A 236 8.23 -35.08 7.66
N PHE A 237 7.29 -35.83 7.06
CA PHE A 237 5.87 -35.63 7.28
C PHE A 237 5.36 -36.81 8.11
N ASP A 238 5.21 -36.58 9.42
CA ASP A 238 5.22 -37.61 10.46
C ASP A 238 6.51 -38.46 10.39
N ASP A 239 6.38 -39.78 10.19
CA ASP A 239 7.50 -40.71 10.12
C ASP A 239 8.03 -40.93 8.69
N ASP A 240 7.40 -40.32 7.68
CA ASP A 240 7.71 -40.55 6.27
C ASP A 240 8.61 -39.44 5.71
N LEU A 241 9.77 -39.83 5.18
CA LEU A 241 10.60 -38.94 4.37
C LEU A 241 9.90 -38.69 3.03
N THR A 242 9.57 -37.42 2.77
CA THR A 242 8.78 -36.97 1.62
C THR A 242 9.55 -35.92 0.84
N ASP A 243 9.44 -35.95 -0.49
CA ASP A 243 10.00 -34.91 -1.35
C ASP A 243 9.06 -33.69 -1.37
N GLY A 244 9.63 -32.50 -1.30
CA GLY A 244 8.92 -31.23 -1.26
C GLY A 244 9.44 -30.26 -2.31
N ILE A 245 8.54 -29.48 -2.89
CA ILE A 245 8.90 -28.35 -3.75
C ILE A 245 7.99 -27.15 -3.48
N PHE A 246 8.58 -25.99 -3.28
CA PHE A 246 7.89 -24.73 -3.48
C PHE A 246 8.13 -24.33 -4.93
N LEU A 247 7.09 -24.20 -5.77
CA LEU A 247 7.19 -23.69 -7.15
C LEU A 247 7.48 -22.18 -7.17
N MET A 248 8.47 -21.78 -6.38
CA MET A 248 8.81 -20.42 -6.01
C MET A 248 10.32 -20.35 -5.70
N ASN A 249 10.91 -19.16 -5.85
CA ASN A 249 12.24 -18.88 -5.29
C ASN A 249 12.13 -18.51 -3.80
N GLU A 250 13.25 -18.35 -3.11
CA GLU A 250 13.27 -17.97 -1.69
C GLU A 250 12.56 -16.64 -1.40
N ALA A 251 12.57 -15.70 -2.37
CA ALA A 251 11.87 -14.43 -2.22
C ALA A 251 10.35 -14.62 -2.16
N ALA A 252 9.77 -15.33 -3.12
CA ALA A 252 8.32 -15.58 -3.14
C ALA A 252 7.87 -16.43 -1.94
N ILE A 253 8.67 -17.40 -1.49
CA ILE A 253 8.36 -18.19 -0.29
C ILE A 253 8.28 -17.30 0.95
N SER A 254 9.13 -16.27 1.04
CA SER A 254 9.10 -15.32 2.17
C SER A 254 7.85 -14.44 2.22
N LYS A 255 7.03 -14.43 1.16
CA LYS A 255 5.76 -13.71 1.09
C LYS A 255 4.55 -14.57 1.51
N LEU A 256 4.75 -15.86 1.76
CA LEU A 256 3.67 -16.76 2.18
C LEU A 256 3.30 -16.54 3.66
N ASP A 257 2.00 -16.63 3.95
CA ASP A 257 1.51 -16.68 5.33
C ASP A 257 1.88 -18.03 5.97
N LYS A 258 2.70 -17.95 7.02
CA LYS A 258 3.18 -19.10 7.79
C LYS A 258 2.06 -19.88 8.49
N GLU A 259 1.00 -19.22 8.95
CA GLU A 259 -0.11 -19.88 9.64
C GLU A 259 -0.96 -20.66 8.63
N LEU A 260 -1.15 -20.13 7.41
CA LEU A 260 -1.80 -20.86 6.32
C LEU A 260 -0.99 -22.10 5.91
N ILE A 261 0.35 -21.98 5.82
CA ILE A 261 1.22 -23.14 5.54
C ILE A 261 1.08 -24.19 6.64
N LYS A 262 1.12 -23.79 7.91
CA LYS A 262 0.96 -24.69 9.05
C LYS A 262 -0.40 -25.39 9.03
N GLN A 263 -1.50 -24.65 8.88
CA GLN A 263 -2.85 -25.22 8.78
C GLN A 263 -2.94 -26.22 7.62
N SER A 264 -2.33 -25.89 6.48
CA SER A 264 -2.37 -26.77 5.32
C SER A 264 -1.65 -28.10 5.54
N LEU A 265 -0.54 -28.09 6.28
CA LEU A 265 0.17 -29.30 6.68
C LEU A 265 -0.64 -30.12 7.69
N GLU A 266 -1.32 -29.48 8.63
CA GLU A 266 -2.22 -30.14 9.59
C GLU A 266 -3.38 -30.84 8.86
N GLU A 267 -4.01 -30.18 7.90
CA GLU A 267 -5.10 -30.79 7.11
C GLU A 267 -4.60 -31.90 6.17
N LEU A 268 -3.40 -31.74 5.60
CA LEU A 268 -2.78 -32.79 4.79
C LEU A 268 -2.51 -34.06 5.60
N LYS A 269 -2.27 -33.92 6.92
CA LYS A 269 -2.08 -35.06 7.81
C LYS A 269 -3.34 -35.91 7.91
N ASP A 270 -4.50 -35.28 8.11
CA ASP A 270 -5.79 -35.96 8.14
C ASP A 270 -6.09 -36.70 6.82
N VAL A 271 -5.79 -36.06 5.68
CA VAL A 271 -5.94 -36.65 4.35
C VAL A 271 -5.01 -37.84 4.17
N LYS A 272 -3.75 -37.73 4.57
CA LYS A 272 -2.75 -38.80 4.50
C LYS A 272 -3.19 -40.01 5.31
N GLU A 273 -3.64 -39.82 6.56
CA GLU A 273 -4.10 -40.92 7.42
C GLU A 273 -5.27 -41.67 6.79
N LYS A 274 -6.26 -40.93 6.26
CA LYS A 274 -7.42 -41.52 5.59
C LYS A 274 -7.02 -42.37 4.37
N LEU A 275 -6.15 -41.85 3.49
CA LEU A 275 -5.73 -42.56 2.28
C LEU A 275 -4.82 -43.76 2.57
N LYS A 276 -4.02 -43.69 3.63
CA LYS A 276 -3.24 -44.84 4.11
C LYS A 276 -4.16 -45.98 4.52
N ASP A 277 -5.25 -45.68 5.22
CA ASP A 277 -6.17 -46.69 5.72
C ASP A 277 -7.10 -47.25 4.64
N GLU A 278 -7.75 -46.37 3.87
CA GLU A 278 -8.77 -46.71 2.88
C GLU A 278 -8.18 -47.23 1.56
N GLU A 279 -7.06 -46.63 1.11
CA GLU A 279 -6.51 -46.89 -0.22
C GLU A 279 -5.12 -47.54 -0.21
N LYS A 280 -4.51 -47.77 0.96
CA LYS A 280 -3.12 -48.28 1.05
C LYS A 280 -2.13 -47.43 0.25
N SER A 281 -2.32 -46.12 0.34
CA SER A 281 -1.54 -45.13 -0.40
C SER A 281 -0.60 -44.37 0.54
N LYS A 282 0.63 -44.15 0.09
CA LYS A 282 1.66 -43.41 0.81
C LYS A 282 1.92 -42.07 0.13
N LEU A 283 2.07 -41.01 0.92
CA LEU A 283 2.48 -39.69 0.43
C LEU A 283 3.92 -39.77 -0.10
N THR A 284 4.15 -39.31 -1.33
CA THR A 284 5.48 -39.33 -1.98
C THR A 284 6.02 -37.94 -2.26
N PHE A 285 5.15 -36.98 -2.56
CA PHE A 285 5.57 -35.64 -2.98
C PHE A 285 4.58 -34.58 -2.51
N VAL A 286 5.06 -33.40 -2.12
CA VAL A 286 4.22 -32.23 -1.81
C VAL A 286 4.72 -31.02 -2.60
N ARG A 287 3.80 -30.35 -3.27
CA ARG A 287 4.03 -29.14 -4.06
C ARG A 287 3.26 -27.97 -3.44
N PHE A 288 3.95 -26.85 -3.27
CA PHE A 288 3.39 -25.59 -2.81
C PHE A 288 3.49 -24.56 -3.94
N SER A 289 2.40 -23.87 -4.23
CA SER A 289 2.32 -22.83 -5.24
C SER A 289 2.07 -21.47 -4.61
N ILE A 290 2.41 -20.39 -5.35
CA ILE A 290 2.26 -19.00 -4.87
C ILE A 290 0.81 -18.59 -4.62
N ASP A 291 -0.14 -19.21 -5.33
CA ASP A 291 -1.59 -19.05 -5.15
C ASP A 291 -2.15 -19.81 -3.93
N TYR A 292 -1.27 -20.29 -3.04
CA TYR A 292 -1.62 -21.14 -1.90
C TYR A 292 -2.31 -22.45 -2.29
N THR A 293 -2.13 -22.90 -3.54
CA THR A 293 -2.41 -24.29 -3.91
C THR A 293 -1.36 -25.19 -3.26
N ILE A 294 -1.84 -26.25 -2.60
CA ILE A 294 -1.02 -27.40 -2.24
C ILE A 294 -1.50 -28.62 -3.00
N GLU A 295 -0.55 -29.31 -3.62
CA GLU A 295 -0.77 -30.57 -4.30
C GLU A 295 0.08 -31.67 -3.66
N ALA A 296 -0.59 -32.72 -3.19
CA ALA A 296 0.03 -33.87 -2.56
C ALA A 296 -0.10 -35.08 -3.48
N GLU A 297 1.03 -35.69 -3.84
CA GLU A 297 1.09 -36.92 -4.62
C GLU A 297 1.12 -38.13 -3.70
N PHE A 298 0.29 -39.11 -4.00
CA PHE A 298 0.21 -40.38 -3.31
C PHE A 298 0.52 -41.53 -4.25
N LYS A 299 1.20 -42.55 -3.74
CA LYS A 299 1.47 -43.80 -4.42
C LYS A 299 0.81 -44.95 -3.68
N ASN A 300 -0.06 -45.68 -4.38
CA ASN A 300 -0.67 -46.90 -3.87
C ASN A 300 0.37 -48.02 -3.79
N GLU A 301 0.56 -48.59 -2.61
CA GLU A 301 1.64 -49.56 -2.34
C GLU A 301 1.40 -50.93 -3.00
N GLU A 302 0.15 -51.30 -3.25
CA GLU A 302 -0.20 -52.60 -3.85
C GLU A 302 -0.15 -52.56 -5.39
N THR A 303 -0.61 -51.46 -5.98
CA THR A 303 -0.77 -51.32 -7.44
C THR A 303 0.34 -50.52 -8.11
N ASN A 304 1.18 -49.83 -7.32
CA ASN A 304 2.16 -48.85 -7.80
C ASN A 304 1.59 -47.67 -8.59
N LYS A 305 0.26 -47.47 -8.61
CA LYS A 305 -0.36 -46.32 -9.27
C LYS A 305 -0.16 -45.06 -8.42
N THR A 306 0.08 -43.94 -9.08
CA THR A 306 0.16 -42.62 -8.45
C THR A 306 -1.08 -41.79 -8.78
N PHE A 307 -1.46 -40.91 -7.86
CA PHE A 307 -2.49 -39.89 -8.05
C PHE A 307 -2.17 -38.67 -7.18
N SER A 308 -2.74 -37.52 -7.49
CA SER A 308 -2.56 -36.32 -6.69
C SER A 308 -3.88 -35.76 -6.19
N ILE A 309 -3.83 -35.12 -5.02
CA ILE A 309 -4.90 -34.32 -4.47
C ILE A 309 -4.43 -32.88 -4.42
N ARG A 310 -5.25 -31.99 -4.98
CA ARG A 310 -5.00 -30.56 -5.03
C ARG A 310 -6.03 -29.84 -4.18
N LYS A 311 -5.58 -28.91 -3.33
CA LYS A 311 -6.44 -28.00 -2.58
C LYS A 311 -5.86 -26.60 -2.57
N MET A 312 -6.71 -25.62 -2.84
CA MET A 312 -6.40 -24.20 -2.69
C MET A 312 -6.88 -23.76 -1.31
N PHE A 313 -5.98 -23.17 -0.52
CA PHE A 313 -6.25 -22.80 0.87
C PHE A 313 -6.68 -21.36 1.05
N ASN A 314 -6.60 -20.57 -0.02
CA ASN A 314 -6.99 -19.17 -0.03
C ASN A 314 -8.37 -19.03 -0.72
N LYS A 315 -9.41 -18.59 -0.01
CA LYS A 315 -10.70 -18.23 -0.64
C LYS A 315 -10.62 -16.81 -1.20
N ASP A 316 -11.43 -16.45 -2.20
CA ASP A 316 -11.39 -15.13 -2.88
C ASP A 316 -11.28 -13.90 -1.93
N SER A 317 -11.90 -13.96 -0.74
CA SER A 317 -11.82 -12.88 0.26
C SER A 317 -10.49 -12.80 1.02
N GLU A 318 -9.80 -13.94 1.18
CA GLU A 318 -8.48 -14.02 1.81
C GLU A 318 -7.38 -13.64 0.79
N TYR A 319 -7.60 -13.89 -0.51
CA TYR A 319 -6.65 -13.50 -1.55
C TYR A 319 -6.54 -11.99 -1.60
N LYS A 320 -7.67 -11.29 -1.54
CA LYS A 320 -7.70 -9.83 -1.46
C LYS A 320 -6.96 -9.30 -0.24
N LYS A 321 -7.15 -9.90 0.95
CA LYS A 321 -6.41 -9.51 2.16
C LYS A 321 -4.92 -9.74 2.03
N VAL A 322 -4.51 -10.90 1.49
CA VAL A 322 -3.10 -11.21 1.26
C VAL A 322 -2.51 -10.26 0.23
N ALA A 323 -3.24 -9.93 -0.84
CA ALA A 323 -2.85 -8.95 -1.83
C ALA A 323 -2.71 -7.55 -1.21
N ASP A 324 -3.66 -7.12 -0.37
CA ASP A 324 -3.61 -5.84 0.34
C ASP A 324 -2.40 -5.78 1.32
N GLU A 325 -2.15 -6.84 2.09
CA GLU A 325 -0.97 -6.95 2.98
C GLU A 325 0.35 -6.96 2.21
N ILE A 326 0.37 -7.64 1.05
CA ILE A 326 1.51 -7.67 0.14
C ILE A 326 1.74 -6.28 -0.45
N PHE A 327 0.69 -5.58 -0.87
CA PHE A 327 0.71 -4.23 -1.41
C PHE A 327 1.28 -3.23 -0.39
N ASP A 328 0.80 -3.31 0.86
CA ASP A 328 1.31 -2.53 1.99
C ASP A 328 2.76 -2.86 2.30
N SER A 329 3.19 -4.13 2.12
CA SER A 329 4.56 -4.57 2.38
C SER A 329 5.58 -4.01 1.37
N TYR A 330 5.16 -3.75 0.14
CA TYR A 330 6.05 -3.23 -0.93
C TYR A 330 6.29 -1.72 -0.83
N GLY A 331 5.70 -1.02 0.15
CA GLY A 331 5.97 0.41 0.34
C GLY A 331 5.53 1.28 -0.81
N MET A 332 4.45 0.86 -1.48
CA MET A 332 3.70 1.67 -2.42
C MET A 332 3.07 2.89 -1.70
N PRO A 333 2.87 4.01 -2.41
CA PRO A 333 2.21 5.17 -1.85
C PRO A 333 0.74 4.85 -1.66
N LEU A 334 0.23 5.17 -0.49
CA LEU A 334 -1.20 5.27 -0.22
C LEU A 334 -1.86 6.41 -1.01
N SER A 335 -1.30 6.92 -2.12
CA SER A 335 -1.88 8.09 -2.80
C SER A 335 -3.33 7.89 -3.28
N PRO A 336 -3.80 6.71 -3.72
CA PRO A 336 -5.25 6.52 -3.91
C PRO A 336 -6.03 6.35 -2.59
N TYR A 337 -5.36 6.14 -1.45
CA TYR A 337 -5.94 5.94 -0.10
C TYR A 337 -5.83 7.16 0.83
N LEU A 338 -5.05 8.18 0.46
CA LEU A 338 -4.84 9.38 1.27
C LEU A 338 -6.06 10.29 1.28
N GLU A 339 -6.89 10.23 0.24
CA GLU A 339 -8.19 10.92 0.25
C GLU A 339 -9.16 10.34 1.28
N GLU A 340 -8.84 9.20 1.91
CA GLU A 340 -9.68 8.53 2.92
C GLU A 340 -9.11 8.53 4.35
N LEU A 341 -7.85 8.93 4.57
CA LEU A 341 -7.30 8.97 5.93
C LEU A 341 -7.87 10.17 6.69
N PRO A 342 -8.40 9.97 7.91
CA PRO A 342 -8.97 11.07 8.68
C PRO A 342 -7.88 12.07 9.07
N ASN A 343 -8.09 13.35 8.74
CA ASN A 343 -7.20 14.44 9.18
C ASN A 343 -7.15 14.57 10.71
N ILE A 344 -8.24 14.20 11.39
CA ILE A 344 -8.34 14.14 12.84
C ILE A 344 -9.18 12.93 13.26
N VAL A 345 -8.73 12.24 14.30
CA VAL A 345 -9.46 11.16 14.97
C VAL A 345 -9.60 11.55 16.42
N THR A 346 -10.82 11.47 16.95
CA THR A 346 -11.11 11.66 18.38
C THR A 346 -11.94 10.48 18.88
N LEU A 347 -11.48 9.85 19.96
CA LEU A 347 -12.11 8.70 20.60
C LEU A 347 -12.35 9.01 22.08
N TYR A 348 -13.42 8.46 22.64
CA TYR A 348 -13.85 8.70 24.01
C TYR A 348 -14.09 7.40 24.78
N LYS A 349 -13.93 7.46 26.10
CA LYS A 349 -14.27 6.37 27.02
C LYS A 349 -14.81 6.93 28.32
N GLU A 350 -15.96 6.43 28.76
CA GLU A 350 -16.46 6.70 30.11
C GLU A 350 -15.94 5.64 31.10
N GLU A 351 -15.27 6.09 32.15
CA GLU A 351 -14.82 5.21 33.24
C GLU A 351 -14.80 5.95 34.58
N TYR A 352 -15.30 5.31 35.64
CA TYR A 352 -15.36 5.88 37.00
C TYR A 352 -16.03 7.25 37.12
N GLY A 353 -16.99 7.56 36.25
CA GLY A 353 -17.70 8.84 36.24
C GLY A 353 -16.93 10.00 35.60
N PHE A 354 -15.84 9.69 34.88
CA PHE A 354 -15.10 10.64 34.05
C PHE A 354 -15.16 10.21 32.59
N MET A 355 -15.20 11.19 31.69
CA MET A 355 -15.05 10.95 30.25
C MET A 355 -13.60 11.24 29.85
N TYR A 356 -12.92 10.24 29.35
CA TYR A 356 -11.57 10.34 28.81
C TYR A 356 -11.64 10.53 27.31
N TYR A 357 -10.68 11.26 26.74
CA TYR A 357 -10.49 11.39 25.31
C TYR A 357 -9.06 11.03 24.90
N ALA A 358 -8.96 10.51 23.69
CA ALA A 358 -7.71 10.38 22.96
C ALA A 358 -7.97 10.87 21.54
N GLU A 359 -7.15 11.81 21.08
CA GLU A 359 -7.22 12.31 19.72
C GLU A 359 -5.83 12.41 19.09
N CYS A 360 -5.82 12.34 17.77
CA CYS A 360 -4.65 12.67 16.98
C CYS A 360 -5.04 13.35 15.68
N TRP A 361 -4.17 14.25 15.23
CA TRP A 361 -4.27 14.89 13.92
C TRP A 361 -2.87 15.09 13.33
N ILE A 362 -2.83 15.32 12.03
CA ILE A 362 -1.61 15.67 11.31
C ILE A 362 -1.59 17.16 10.98
N ASP A 363 -0.50 17.83 11.29
CA ASP A 363 -0.27 19.25 10.99
C ASP A 363 1.17 19.44 10.49
N GLU A 364 1.32 19.98 9.28
CA GLU A 364 2.62 20.28 8.63
C GLU A 364 3.72 19.19 8.78
N GLY A 365 3.37 17.91 8.65
CA GLY A 365 4.34 16.79 8.76
C GLY A 365 4.67 16.38 10.21
N THR A 366 3.88 16.84 11.17
CA THR A 366 3.94 16.43 12.58
C THR A 366 2.61 15.79 12.96
N ILE A 367 2.66 14.62 13.57
CA ILE A 367 1.48 14.01 14.19
C ILE A 367 1.40 14.52 15.62
N VAL A 368 0.27 15.12 15.97
CA VAL A 368 -0.03 15.54 17.34
C VAL A 368 -0.97 14.53 17.95
N LYS A 369 -0.56 13.95 19.08
CA LYS A 369 -1.39 13.10 19.94
C LYS A 369 -1.76 13.88 21.19
N HIS A 370 -3.06 14.01 21.45
CA HIS A 370 -3.58 14.75 22.57
C HIS A 370 -4.55 13.87 23.37
N THR A 371 -4.29 13.71 24.66
CA THR A 371 -5.01 12.74 25.50
C THR A 371 -5.31 13.33 26.86
N GLY A 372 -6.49 13.04 27.41
CA GLY A 372 -6.82 13.57 28.73
C GLY A 372 -8.20 13.19 29.22
N ILE A 373 -8.66 13.93 30.23
CA ILE A 373 -10.03 13.89 30.73
C ILE A 373 -10.75 15.09 30.11
N VAL A 374 -11.96 14.88 29.58
CA VAL A 374 -12.78 15.93 28.99
C VAL A 374 -12.96 17.06 30.00
N GLY A 375 -12.70 18.30 29.57
CA GLY A 375 -12.67 19.48 30.44
C GLY A 375 -11.31 19.79 31.07
N SER A 376 -10.25 19.08 30.69
CA SER A 376 -8.87 19.36 31.09
C SER A 376 -7.95 19.50 29.89
N SER A 377 -6.88 20.28 30.04
CA SER A 377 -5.91 20.61 28.99
C SER A 377 -5.09 19.42 28.45
N GLY A 378 -5.26 18.23 29.01
CA GLY A 378 -4.62 17.00 28.54
C GLY A 378 -3.09 16.97 28.60
N GLU A 379 -2.54 15.95 27.96
CA GLU A 379 -1.14 15.75 27.63
C GLU A 379 -0.98 15.75 26.10
N VAL A 380 0.03 16.45 25.60
CA VAL A 380 0.35 16.56 24.17
C VAL A 380 1.68 15.88 23.89
N LYS A 381 1.71 15.04 22.85
CA LYS A 381 2.92 14.44 22.31
C LYS A 381 2.97 14.65 20.81
N GLU A 382 4.14 15.03 20.33
CA GLU A 382 4.41 15.26 18.91
C GLU A 382 5.32 14.16 18.38
N TYR A 383 5.04 13.73 17.16
CA TYR A 383 5.81 12.72 16.45
C TYR A 383 6.12 13.26 15.06
N GLU A 384 7.39 13.15 14.63
CA GLU A 384 7.75 13.46 13.24
C GLU A 384 7.02 12.48 12.31
N CYS A 385 6.47 13.02 11.22
CA CYS A 385 5.79 12.25 10.19
C CYS A 385 6.30 12.71 8.83
N GLY A 386 7.30 11.99 8.32
CA GLY A 386 7.95 12.28 7.05
C GLY A 386 7.08 11.90 5.84
N ASN A 387 6.07 11.05 6.02
CA ASN A 387 5.20 10.62 4.94
C ASN A 387 3.84 10.05 5.44
N PRO A 388 2.82 10.01 4.56
CA PRO A 388 1.52 9.36 4.78
C PRO A 388 1.51 7.96 5.42
N ARG A 389 2.52 7.13 5.14
CA ARG A 389 2.59 5.75 5.65
C ARG A 389 2.89 5.73 7.14
N GLU A 390 3.78 6.60 7.59
CA GLU A 390 4.05 6.80 9.02
C GLU A 390 2.79 7.23 9.76
N TYR A 391 1.96 8.09 9.16
CA TYR A 391 0.66 8.45 9.74
C TYR A 391 -0.32 7.28 9.81
N LYS A 392 -0.42 6.44 8.77
CA LYS A 392 -1.29 5.26 8.84
C LYS A 392 -0.82 4.25 9.90
N ILE A 393 0.48 3.96 9.96
CA ILE A 393 1.05 3.08 11.00
C ILE A 393 0.72 3.64 12.38
N PHE A 394 0.89 4.95 12.56
CA PHE A 394 0.53 5.63 13.79
C PHE A 394 -0.96 5.46 14.12
N LEU A 395 -1.87 5.64 13.14
CA LEU A 395 -3.31 5.47 13.34
C LEU A 395 -3.67 4.02 13.71
N ASP A 396 -3.08 3.02 13.07
CA ASP A 396 -3.34 1.61 13.37
C ASP A 396 -2.86 1.27 14.80
N ASP A 397 -1.70 1.77 15.22
CA ASP A 397 -1.22 1.67 16.60
C ASP A 397 -2.09 2.45 17.58
N PHE A 398 -2.57 3.63 17.20
CA PHE A 398 -3.47 4.47 17.99
C PHE A 398 -4.81 3.76 18.24
N TYR A 399 -5.44 3.19 17.21
CA TYR A 399 -6.68 2.42 17.36
C TYR A 399 -6.48 1.16 18.20
N LYS A 400 -5.30 0.53 18.12
CA LYS A 400 -4.97 -0.63 18.94
C LYS A 400 -4.74 -0.26 20.40
N GLU A 401 -4.07 0.86 20.66
CA GLU A 401 -3.85 1.42 22.00
C GLU A 401 -5.17 1.79 22.68
N TYR A 402 -6.09 2.42 21.93
CA TYR A 402 -7.39 2.89 22.42
C TYR A 402 -8.57 2.02 21.95
N ASN A 403 -8.36 0.70 21.88
CA ASN A 403 -9.38 -0.23 21.36
C ASN A 403 -10.69 -0.28 22.18
N ASP A 404 -10.65 0.17 23.43
CA ASP A 404 -11.80 0.25 24.34
C ASP A 404 -12.44 1.65 24.35
N TYR A 405 -11.91 2.60 23.57
CA TYR A 405 -12.52 3.90 23.31
C TYR A 405 -13.39 3.82 22.06
N LYS A 406 -14.35 4.74 21.94
CA LYS A 406 -15.30 4.80 20.83
C LYS A 406 -15.40 6.21 20.28
N LYS A 407 -15.67 6.31 18.98
CA LYS A 407 -16.09 7.57 18.39
C LYS A 407 -17.50 7.90 18.88
N ILE A 408 -17.73 9.15 19.25
CA ILE A 408 -19.08 9.66 19.51
C ILE A 408 -19.63 10.14 18.17
N ASP A 409 -20.80 9.61 17.79
CA ASP A 409 -21.48 10.04 16.57
C ASP A 409 -22.10 11.43 16.79
N ASN A 410 -22.21 12.21 15.71
CA ASN A 410 -22.78 13.55 15.80
C ASN A 410 -24.20 13.55 16.39
N GLU A 411 -24.95 12.45 16.28
CA GLU A 411 -26.29 12.32 16.85
C GLU A 411 -26.31 12.36 18.38
N ASP A 412 -25.21 11.99 19.03
CA ASP A 412 -25.04 11.99 20.47
C ASP A 412 -24.41 13.30 21.00
N CYS A 413 -24.09 14.24 20.10
CA CYS A 413 -23.54 15.56 20.45
C CYS A 413 -24.64 16.61 20.67
N TYR A 414 -24.22 17.76 21.20
CA TYR A 414 -25.07 18.94 21.38
C TYR A 414 -24.48 20.14 20.65
N TYR A 415 -25.36 21.00 20.14
CA TYR A 415 -24.99 22.38 19.84
C TYR A 415 -25.06 23.21 21.11
N LEU A 416 -23.94 23.79 21.51
CA LEU A 416 -23.87 24.83 22.53
C LEU A 416 -23.79 26.19 21.86
N ILE A 417 -24.71 27.07 22.21
CA ILE A 417 -24.92 28.36 21.57
C ILE A 417 -24.52 29.46 22.55
N LEU A 418 -23.47 30.20 22.20
CA LEU A 418 -23.06 31.40 22.92
C LEU A 418 -23.60 32.63 22.18
N GLN A 419 -24.49 33.37 22.84
CA GLN A 419 -25.21 34.50 22.26
C GLN A 419 -24.76 35.83 22.89
N PHE A 420 -24.58 36.83 22.02
CA PHE A 420 -24.36 38.22 22.38
C PHE A 420 -25.46 39.10 21.80
N GLU A 421 -25.82 40.18 22.50
CA GLU A 421 -26.67 41.22 21.92
C GLU A 421 -25.87 42.08 20.94
N ALA A 422 -26.52 42.47 19.85
CA ALA A 422 -26.00 43.37 18.85
C ALA A 422 -26.89 44.60 18.68
N GLU A 423 -26.31 45.67 18.15
CA GLU A 423 -27.05 46.84 17.70
C GLU A 423 -27.86 46.51 16.43
N ASP A 424 -28.88 47.31 16.13
CA ASP A 424 -29.70 47.17 14.93
C ASP A 424 -28.88 47.34 13.64
N PHE A 425 -29.07 46.42 12.68
CA PHE A 425 -28.51 46.49 11.32
C PHE A 425 -29.45 45.89 10.26
N GLU A 426 -29.57 46.51 9.09
CA GLU A 426 -30.49 46.04 8.03
C GLU A 426 -29.91 44.92 7.13
N ASN A 427 -28.61 44.91 6.84
CA ASN A 427 -28.02 44.02 5.83
C ASN A 427 -26.66 43.41 6.19
N GLU A 428 -25.70 44.24 6.65
CA GLU A 428 -24.35 43.79 6.98
C GLU A 428 -24.04 44.12 8.45
N LEU A 429 -23.40 43.17 9.13
CA LEU A 429 -22.96 43.37 10.49
C LEU A 429 -21.92 44.51 10.54
N PRO A 430 -22.02 45.47 11.48
CA PRO A 430 -21.08 46.58 11.55
C PRO A 430 -19.60 46.12 11.64
N GLU A 431 -18.72 46.74 10.84
CA GLU A 431 -17.28 46.38 10.76
C GLU A 431 -16.58 46.33 12.13
N LYS A 432 -17.06 47.11 13.11
CA LYS A 432 -16.53 47.10 14.48
C LYS A 432 -16.55 45.73 15.16
N TYR A 433 -17.42 44.81 14.71
CA TYR A 433 -17.49 43.45 15.22
C TYR A 433 -16.51 42.49 14.54
N ALA A 434 -15.93 42.81 13.39
CA ALA A 434 -15.13 41.86 12.61
C ALA A 434 -13.93 41.29 13.40
N ASP A 435 -13.15 42.16 14.04
CA ASP A 435 -12.00 41.74 14.86
C ASP A 435 -12.44 40.96 16.11
N ALA A 436 -13.54 41.40 16.74
CA ALA A 436 -14.11 40.74 17.91
C ALA A 436 -14.60 39.33 17.56
N LEU A 437 -15.32 39.16 16.45
CA LEU A 437 -15.83 37.85 16.03
C LEU A 437 -14.72 36.85 15.74
N ASN A 438 -13.68 37.28 15.02
CA ASN A 438 -12.52 36.42 14.74
C ASN A 438 -11.83 35.99 16.04
N LYS A 439 -11.64 36.92 16.98
CA LYS A 439 -11.02 36.63 18.28
C LYS A 439 -11.88 35.70 19.12
N ILE A 440 -13.19 35.95 19.21
CA ILE A 440 -14.15 35.09 19.93
C ILE A 440 -14.13 33.69 19.33
N GLY A 441 -14.22 33.58 18.00
CA GLY A 441 -14.18 32.30 17.30
C GLY A 441 -12.90 31.51 17.61
N ASN A 442 -11.74 32.17 17.54
CA ASN A 442 -10.44 31.55 17.83
C ASN A 442 -10.32 31.12 19.30
N VAL A 443 -10.71 31.97 20.25
CA VAL A 443 -10.65 31.67 21.69
C VAL A 443 -11.60 30.52 22.02
N LEU A 444 -12.83 30.57 21.50
CA LEU A 444 -13.84 29.56 21.74
C LEU A 444 -13.40 28.21 21.17
N ASN A 445 -12.98 28.17 19.90
CA ASN A 445 -12.50 26.94 19.27
C ASN A 445 -11.30 26.36 20.03
N SER A 446 -10.32 27.22 20.36
CA SER A 446 -9.12 26.80 21.10
C SER A 446 -9.45 26.25 22.49
N VAL A 447 -10.34 26.88 23.25
CA VAL A 447 -10.68 26.40 24.60
C VAL A 447 -11.41 25.06 24.53
N LEU A 448 -12.35 24.91 23.59
CA LEU A 448 -13.11 23.67 23.47
C LEU A 448 -12.25 22.50 22.96
N SER A 449 -11.43 22.74 21.94
CA SER A 449 -10.61 21.69 21.31
C SER A 449 -9.52 21.20 22.26
N TRP A 450 -8.77 22.10 22.88
CA TRP A 450 -7.68 21.74 23.80
C TRP A 450 -8.16 21.17 25.14
N ASN A 451 -9.47 21.16 25.41
CA ASN A 451 -10.05 20.46 26.56
C ASN A 451 -10.80 19.18 26.16
N GLY A 452 -10.71 18.76 24.89
CA GLY A 452 -11.34 17.55 24.37
C GLY A 452 -12.87 17.52 24.51
N VAL A 453 -13.52 18.69 24.59
CA VAL A 453 -14.98 18.78 24.82
C VAL A 453 -15.76 19.12 23.56
N GLY A 454 -15.10 19.66 22.52
CA GLY A 454 -15.77 20.03 21.28
C GLY A 454 -14.99 21.02 20.43
N SER A 455 -15.68 21.60 19.45
CA SER A 455 -15.11 22.62 18.56
C SER A 455 -16.17 23.63 18.12
N LEU A 456 -15.73 24.79 17.64
CA LEU A 456 -16.61 25.73 16.98
C LEU A 456 -17.03 25.18 15.61
N ASN A 457 -18.32 25.24 15.28
CA ASN A 457 -18.82 24.86 13.96
C ASN A 457 -19.07 26.10 13.09
N SER A 458 -19.88 27.02 13.58
CA SER A 458 -20.30 28.20 12.81
C SER A 458 -20.72 29.35 13.70
N TRP A 459 -20.97 30.51 13.10
CA TRP A 459 -21.61 31.64 13.78
C TRP A 459 -22.58 32.32 12.82
N ASN A 460 -23.57 33.02 13.36
CA ASN A 460 -24.48 33.87 12.61
C ASN A 460 -24.80 35.16 13.37
N ALA A 461 -25.38 36.13 12.68
CA ALA A 461 -25.90 37.34 13.31
C ALA A 461 -27.16 37.81 12.56
N GLY A 462 -28.15 38.32 13.29
CA GLY A 462 -29.38 38.80 12.68
C GLY A 462 -30.43 39.29 13.67
N GLU A 463 -31.55 39.73 13.14
CA GLU A 463 -32.75 40.05 13.90
C GLU A 463 -33.38 38.75 14.42
N THR A 464 -33.79 38.72 15.69
CA THR A 464 -34.44 37.55 16.30
C THR A 464 -35.82 37.29 15.68
N GLU A 465 -36.19 36.03 15.45
CA GLU A 465 -37.48 35.70 14.79
C GLU A 465 -38.72 36.18 15.55
N ASN A 466 -38.65 36.24 16.89
CA ASN A 466 -39.80 36.46 17.77
C ASN A 466 -39.90 37.88 18.36
N ILE A 467 -38.81 38.66 18.37
CA ILE A 467 -38.80 40.05 18.87
C ILE A 467 -38.25 40.98 17.80
N LYS A 468 -39.15 41.70 17.14
CA LYS A 468 -38.77 42.71 16.16
C LYS A 468 -37.91 43.81 16.79
N GLY A 469 -36.83 44.18 16.11
CA GLY A 469 -35.86 45.19 16.52
C GLY A 469 -34.82 44.70 17.52
N LYS A 470 -34.75 43.41 17.82
CA LYS A 470 -33.68 42.82 18.65
C LYS A 470 -32.72 42.02 17.77
N TYR A 471 -31.43 42.33 17.89
CA TYR A 471 -30.37 41.74 17.09
C TYR A 471 -29.40 40.98 17.96
N VAL A 472 -28.94 39.83 17.48
CA VAL A 472 -28.04 38.93 18.20
C VAL A 472 -26.93 38.40 17.31
N ILE A 473 -25.85 37.96 17.95
CA ILE A 473 -24.76 37.20 17.35
C ILE A 473 -24.69 35.87 18.08
N ASN A 474 -24.78 34.76 17.35
CA ASN A 474 -24.70 33.41 17.91
C ASN A 474 -23.44 32.68 17.42
N PHE A 475 -22.73 32.03 18.33
CA PHE A 475 -21.68 31.06 18.01
C PHE A 475 -22.19 29.66 18.34
N PHE A 476 -22.12 28.75 17.37
CA PHE A 476 -22.57 27.37 17.48
C PHE A 476 -21.36 26.46 17.61
N SER A 477 -21.22 25.83 18.77
CA SER A 477 -20.16 24.85 19.04
C SER A 477 -20.76 23.46 19.13
N VAL A 478 -20.10 22.46 18.56
CA VAL A 478 -20.48 21.05 18.72
C VAL A 478 -19.71 20.52 19.92
N VAL A 479 -20.43 20.01 20.92
CA VAL A 479 -19.84 19.55 22.18
C VAL A 479 -20.38 18.19 22.58
N VAL A 480 -19.53 17.40 23.21
CA VAL A 480 -19.88 16.07 23.75
C VAL A 480 -20.42 16.13 25.18
N ASP A 481 -20.13 17.22 25.91
CA ASP A 481 -20.65 17.46 27.27
C ASP A 481 -20.99 18.95 27.46
N VAL A 482 -22.28 19.23 27.62
CA VAL A 482 -22.82 20.60 27.76
C VAL A 482 -22.35 21.26 29.04
N ASP A 483 -22.34 20.55 30.17
CA ASP A 483 -22.04 21.13 31.49
C ASP A 483 -20.56 21.50 31.62
N ILE A 484 -19.68 20.69 31.04
CA ILE A 484 -18.24 20.96 30.98
C ILE A 484 -17.97 22.15 30.04
N ALA A 485 -18.50 22.11 28.82
CA ALA A 485 -18.31 23.17 27.84
C ALA A 485 -18.86 24.52 28.35
N PHE A 486 -20.05 24.53 28.96
CA PHE A 486 -20.62 25.71 29.62
C PHE A 486 -19.66 26.31 30.66
N ARG A 487 -19.11 25.49 31.55
CA ARG A 487 -18.17 25.95 32.59
C ARG A 487 -16.88 26.50 31.99
N LEU A 488 -16.34 25.88 30.95
CA LEU A 488 -15.15 26.38 30.26
C LEU A 488 -15.41 27.72 29.59
N ILE A 489 -16.55 27.85 28.89
CA ILE A 489 -16.92 29.11 28.26
C ILE A 489 -17.03 30.22 29.31
N LEU A 490 -17.79 29.99 30.38
CA LEU A 490 -18.03 31.00 31.40
C LEU A 490 -16.74 31.44 32.12
N ASN A 491 -15.86 30.51 32.44
CA ASN A 491 -14.67 30.81 33.25
C ASN A 491 -13.43 31.20 32.44
N GLU A 492 -13.30 30.74 31.19
CA GLU A 492 -12.10 30.96 30.38
C GLU A 492 -12.36 31.77 29.12
N VAL A 493 -13.45 31.50 28.40
CA VAL A 493 -13.72 32.22 27.15
C VAL A 493 -14.15 33.64 27.45
N ILE A 494 -15.15 33.83 28.32
CA ILE A 494 -15.69 35.17 28.65
C ILE A 494 -14.59 36.09 29.19
N GLU A 495 -13.73 35.60 30.09
CA GLU A 495 -12.62 36.36 30.63
C GLU A 495 -11.62 36.84 29.56
N LYS A 496 -11.43 36.07 28.48
CA LYS A 496 -10.50 36.38 27.38
C LYS A 496 -11.09 37.33 26.32
N ILE A 497 -12.42 37.48 26.26
CA ILE A 497 -13.13 38.27 25.22
C ILE A 497 -13.86 39.51 25.74
N LYS A 498 -13.95 39.69 27.07
CA LYS A 498 -14.74 40.77 27.71
C LYS A 498 -14.36 42.19 27.32
N ASP A 499 -13.15 42.39 26.81
CA ASP A 499 -12.68 43.70 26.34
C ASP A 499 -13.02 43.96 24.86
N ASP A 500 -13.45 42.92 24.12
CA ASP A 500 -13.70 42.97 22.67
C ASP A 500 -15.20 43.02 22.32
N ILE A 501 -16.07 42.54 23.21
CA ILE A 501 -17.52 42.54 23.02
C ILE A 501 -18.25 42.78 24.34
N ASN A 502 -19.45 43.36 24.27
CA ASN A 502 -20.26 43.57 25.46
C ASN A 502 -20.75 42.21 26.02
N CYS A 503 -20.28 41.88 27.21
CA CYS A 503 -20.63 40.64 27.91
C CYS A 503 -21.76 40.81 28.95
N GLU A 504 -22.40 41.99 29.06
CA GLU A 504 -23.42 42.27 30.08
C GLU A 504 -24.74 41.49 29.87
N HIS A 505 -25.02 41.06 28.64
CA HIS A 505 -26.27 40.38 28.24
C HIS A 505 -26.02 39.05 27.51
N ILE A 506 -24.99 38.30 27.95
CA ILE A 506 -24.67 37.00 27.37
C ILE A 506 -25.70 35.96 27.76
N LYS A 507 -26.04 35.12 26.79
CA LYS A 507 -26.84 33.91 27.01
C LYS A 507 -26.13 32.69 26.47
N ILE A 508 -26.29 31.58 27.19
CA ILE A 508 -25.80 30.27 26.75
C ILE A 508 -26.96 29.30 26.78
N ALA A 509 -27.20 28.67 25.65
CA ALA A 509 -28.22 27.65 25.49
C ALA A 509 -27.66 26.44 24.78
N TYR A 510 -28.36 25.31 24.83
CA TYR A 510 -28.00 24.14 24.05
C TYR A 510 -29.21 23.50 23.38
N VAL A 511 -28.95 22.74 22.33
CA VAL A 511 -29.93 21.90 21.63
C VAL A 511 -29.24 20.60 21.20
N PRO A 512 -29.92 19.44 21.20
CA PRO A 512 -29.38 18.22 20.60
C PRO A 512 -28.96 18.48 19.15
N TYR A 513 -27.83 17.92 18.72
CA TYR A 513 -27.26 18.23 17.40
C TYR A 513 -28.23 17.95 16.23
N ILE A 514 -29.07 16.91 16.37
CA ILE A 514 -30.06 16.50 15.37
C ILE A 514 -31.31 17.39 15.28
N ASP A 515 -31.57 18.22 16.29
CA ASP A 515 -32.87 18.89 16.45
C ASP A 515 -32.96 20.22 15.68
N ASN A 516 -31.97 20.55 14.82
CA ASN A 516 -31.91 21.74 13.95
C ASN A 516 -32.30 23.09 14.61
N GLY A 517 -32.24 23.19 15.94
CA GLY A 517 -32.60 24.40 16.68
C GLY A 517 -34.08 24.52 17.09
N GLU A 518 -34.91 23.48 16.96
CA GLU A 518 -36.35 23.57 17.30
C GLU A 518 -36.63 23.60 18.82
N ASN A 519 -35.81 22.92 19.64
CA ASN A 519 -36.01 22.80 21.09
C ASN A 519 -34.80 23.30 21.89
N VAL A 520 -34.64 24.62 21.94
CA VAL A 520 -33.52 25.26 22.63
C VAL A 520 -33.71 25.31 24.14
N THR A 521 -32.70 24.87 24.90
CA THR A 521 -32.68 24.93 26.36
C THR A 521 -31.69 25.98 26.84
N LEU A 522 -32.21 27.08 27.40
CA LEU A 522 -31.39 28.12 28.04
C LEU A 522 -30.81 27.61 29.36
N ILE A 523 -29.49 27.66 29.51
CA ILE A 523 -28.77 27.22 30.72
C ILE A 523 -28.12 28.37 31.49
N TYR A 524 -27.91 29.51 30.83
CA TYR A 524 -27.34 30.70 31.48
C TYR A 524 -27.82 31.98 30.80
N SER A 525 -28.17 32.97 31.62
CA SER A 525 -28.35 34.36 31.21
C SER A 525 -27.62 35.25 32.22
N SER A 526 -26.89 36.25 31.75
CA SER A 526 -26.28 37.26 32.63
C SER A 526 -27.29 38.32 33.09
N ASP A 527 -28.49 38.35 32.50
CA ASP A 527 -29.63 39.15 32.94
C ASP A 527 -30.77 38.28 33.50
N ASP A 528 -31.79 38.90 34.12
CA ASP A 528 -32.96 38.20 34.67
C ASP A 528 -33.91 37.66 33.58
N SER A 529 -33.59 37.80 32.27
CA SER A 529 -34.42 37.33 31.17
C SER A 529 -34.24 35.83 30.95
N THR A 530 -35.36 35.12 30.87
CA THR A 530 -35.40 33.70 30.51
C THR A 530 -35.61 33.48 29.00
N GLU A 531 -35.69 34.55 28.21
CA GLU A 531 -35.98 34.43 26.79
C GLU A 531 -34.68 34.22 26.00
N PHE A 532 -34.67 33.24 25.09
CA PHE A 532 -33.54 32.93 24.21
C PHE A 532 -34.02 32.77 22.78
N PHE A 533 -33.26 33.30 21.81
CA PHE A 533 -33.73 33.42 20.43
C PHE A 533 -32.59 33.16 19.45
N ILE A 534 -32.72 32.18 18.56
CA ILE A 534 -31.69 31.92 17.54
C ILE A 534 -31.85 32.90 16.39
#